data_AF-A0A210QWB9-F1
#
_entry.id   AF-A0A210QWB9-F1
#
_cell.length_a   1.000
_cell.length_b   1.000
_cell.length_c   1.000
_cell.angle_alpha   90.00
_cell.angle_beta   90.00
_cell.angle_gamma   90.00
#
_symmetry.space_group_name_H-M   'P 1'
#
loop_
_entity.id
_entity.type
_entity.pdbx_description
1 polymer ?
#
loop_
_entity_poly.entity_id
_entity_poly.type
_entity_poly.pdbx_seq_one_letter_code
_entity_poly.pdbx_strand_id
1 'polypeptide(L)'
;MSAGTVSRVTSSALKPSKIKSTLETTKNVLVRVLEPPNMLKKIYFKFTYYPKLGLNTDDCLKRNYYAKGVLNEAVQRLPTRVQEERQFRISRAVMHSGNKTIPKKGDTVRFGRELKYMDEAMSSVIRDIEIRKYWDLNGEQPPESVTVSPGQYREGLQAIINNMTQATETK
;
A
#
# COMPACT_ATOMS: atom_id res chain seq x y z
N MET A 1 -8.43 -23.42 60.12
CA MET A 1 -7.73 -23.14 58.86
C MET A 1 -8.76 -22.62 57.86
N SER A 2 -8.71 -21.33 57.52
CA SER A 2 -9.73 -20.64 56.71
C SER A 2 -9.41 -20.77 55.22
N ALA A 3 -10.32 -21.35 54.44
CA ALA A 3 -10.19 -21.48 52.99
C ALA A 3 -10.33 -20.11 52.31
N GLY A 4 -9.26 -19.65 51.66
CA GLY A 4 -9.26 -18.42 50.86
C GLY A 4 -10.07 -18.61 49.57
N THR A 5 -11.09 -17.78 49.37
CA THR A 5 -11.88 -17.74 48.14
C THR A 5 -11.08 -17.01 47.06
N VAL A 6 -10.64 -17.73 46.03
CA VAL A 6 -10.02 -17.15 44.83
C VAL A 6 -11.13 -16.63 43.92
N SER A 7 -11.35 -15.31 43.93
CA SER A 7 -12.27 -14.66 43.00
C SER A 7 -11.69 -14.69 41.58
N ARG A 8 -12.25 -15.56 40.74
CA ARG A 8 -11.99 -15.65 39.30
C ARG A 8 -12.33 -14.30 38.64
N VAL A 9 -11.32 -13.59 38.15
CA VAL A 9 -11.50 -12.39 37.33
C VAL A 9 -12.19 -12.81 36.03
N THR A 10 -13.48 -12.50 35.90
CA THR A 10 -14.20 -12.68 34.65
C THR A 10 -13.81 -11.54 33.72
N SER A 11 -13.23 -11.87 32.57
CA SER A 11 -12.96 -10.92 31.50
C SER A 11 -14.29 -10.47 30.91
N SER A 12 -14.88 -9.40 31.47
CA SER A 12 -16.03 -8.74 30.88
C SER A 12 -15.68 -8.33 29.44
N ALA A 13 -16.34 -8.94 28.47
CA ALA A 13 -16.14 -8.65 27.06
C ALA A 13 -16.35 -7.16 26.78
N LEU A 14 -15.28 -6.46 26.41
CA LEU A 14 -15.34 -5.09 25.95
C LEU A 14 -16.25 -5.03 24.72
N LYS A 15 -17.26 -4.16 24.77
CA LYS A 15 -18.21 -3.97 23.67
C LYS A 15 -17.45 -3.70 22.35
N PRO A 16 -17.82 -4.35 21.23
CA PRO A 16 -17.05 -4.31 19.98
C PRO A 16 -16.91 -2.89 19.39
N SER A 17 -17.81 -1.97 19.74
CA SER A 17 -17.73 -0.56 19.33
C SER A 17 -16.54 0.19 19.93
N LYS A 18 -16.19 -0.07 21.20
CA LYS A 18 -15.04 0.56 21.86
C LYS A 18 -13.71 0.02 21.32
N ILE A 19 -13.69 -1.25 20.92
CA ILE A 19 -12.51 -1.91 20.33
C ILE A 19 -12.19 -1.33 18.95
N LYS A 20 -13.20 -1.08 18.12
CA LYS A 20 -12.99 -0.45 16.80
C LYS A 20 -12.41 0.97 16.92
N SER A 21 -12.91 1.80 17.84
CA SER A 21 -12.40 3.17 18.04
C SER A 21 -10.98 3.22 18.61
N THR A 22 -10.60 2.28 19.48
CA THR A 22 -9.24 2.22 20.02
C THR A 22 -8.25 1.71 18.97
N LEU A 23 -8.66 0.76 18.12
CA LEU A 23 -7.86 0.27 16.99
C LEU A 23 -7.59 1.35 15.93
N GLU A 24 -8.59 2.15 15.57
CA GLU A 24 -8.38 3.25 14.62
C GLU A 24 -7.50 4.36 15.21
N THR A 25 -7.57 4.60 16.52
CA THR A 25 -6.72 5.56 17.21
C THR A 25 -5.27 5.09 17.27
N THR A 26 -5.03 3.81 17.60
CA THR A 26 -3.67 3.25 17.65
C THR A 26 -3.04 3.14 16.26
N LYS A 27 -3.81 2.78 15.21
CA LYS A 27 -3.35 2.83 13.82
C LYS A 27 -2.87 4.23 13.43
N ASN A 28 -3.65 5.27 13.71
CA ASN A 28 -3.30 6.65 13.38
C ASN A 28 -2.05 7.15 14.13
N VAL A 29 -1.86 6.73 15.38
CA VAL A 29 -0.63 7.04 16.14
C VAL A 29 0.58 6.30 15.55
N LEU A 30 0.43 5.01 15.24
CA LEU A 30 1.50 4.18 14.74
C LEU A 30 1.95 4.61 13.33
N VAL A 31 1.01 5.00 12.47
CA VAL A 31 1.31 5.62 11.16
C VAL A 31 2.09 6.93 11.33
N ARG A 32 1.70 7.79 12.27
CA ARG A 32 2.43 9.05 12.55
C ARG A 32 3.84 8.81 13.12
N VAL A 33 4.04 7.74 13.90
CA VAL A 33 5.35 7.38 14.46
C VAL A 33 6.24 6.70 13.41
N LEU A 34 5.65 5.92 12.50
CA LEU A 34 6.39 5.19 11.47
C LEU A 34 6.71 6.05 10.24
N GLU A 35 5.92 7.09 9.97
CA GLU A 35 6.21 8.00 8.88
C GLU A 35 7.47 8.84 9.19
N PRO A 36 8.51 8.77 8.35
CA PRO A 36 9.70 9.57 8.60
C PRO A 36 9.34 11.05 8.52
N PRO A 37 9.91 11.90 9.40
CA PRO A 37 9.65 13.33 9.38
C PRO A 37 9.94 13.91 7.99
N ASN A 38 9.14 14.89 7.57
CA ASN A 38 9.21 15.49 6.24
C ASN A 38 10.63 15.98 5.86
N MET A 39 11.45 16.32 6.84
CA MET A 39 12.85 16.67 6.66
C MET A 39 13.69 15.51 6.09
N LEU A 40 13.52 14.28 6.61
CA LEU A 40 14.22 13.10 6.10
C LEU A 40 13.77 12.74 4.69
N LYS A 41 12.46 12.82 4.41
CA LYS A 41 11.92 12.61 3.05
C LYS A 41 12.54 13.59 2.04
N LYS A 42 12.67 14.88 2.41
CA LYS A 42 13.30 15.92 1.58
C LYS A 42 14.80 15.68 1.38
N ILE A 43 15.50 15.25 2.43
CA ILE A 43 16.93 14.91 2.36
C ILE A 43 17.13 13.73 1.41
N TYR A 44 16.37 12.65 1.62
CA TYR A 44 16.39 11.47 0.76
C TYR A 44 16.13 11.84 -0.71
N PHE A 45 15.09 12.63 -0.98
CA PHE A 45 14.76 13.12 -2.32
C PHE A 45 15.93 13.89 -2.98
N LYS A 46 16.61 14.77 -2.23
CA LYS A 46 17.77 15.51 -2.76
C LYS A 46 18.95 14.62 -3.09
N PHE A 47 19.16 13.55 -2.32
CA PHE A 47 20.22 12.57 -2.54
C PHE A 47 19.91 11.62 -3.69
N THR A 48 18.64 11.33 -3.96
CA THR A 48 18.26 10.50 -5.11
C THR A 48 18.58 11.18 -6.43
N TYR A 49 19.01 10.38 -7.42
CA TYR A 49 19.44 10.88 -8.73
C TYR A 49 18.28 11.13 -9.70
N TYR A 50 17.19 10.35 -9.59
CA TYR A 50 16.08 10.40 -10.54
C TYR A 50 15.42 11.78 -10.72
N PRO A 51 15.27 12.65 -9.68
CA PRO A 51 14.67 13.96 -9.87
C PRO A 51 15.52 14.85 -10.77
N LYS A 52 16.86 14.70 -10.70
CA LYS A 52 17.83 15.42 -11.53
C LYS A 52 17.66 15.08 -13.01
N LEU A 53 17.16 13.90 -13.34
CA LEU A 53 16.85 13.47 -14.70
C LEU A 53 15.45 13.86 -15.17
N GLY A 54 14.63 14.48 -14.32
CA GLY A 54 13.24 14.84 -14.63
C GLY A 54 12.24 13.69 -14.48
N LEU A 55 12.60 12.63 -13.74
CA LEU A 55 11.71 11.51 -13.44
C LEU A 55 10.90 11.77 -12.17
N ASN A 56 9.68 11.24 -12.12
CA ASN A 56 8.89 11.15 -10.90
C ASN A 56 9.19 9.85 -10.16
N THR A 57 8.83 9.77 -8.87
CA THR A 57 8.92 8.54 -8.08
C THR A 57 8.23 7.35 -8.76
N ASP A 58 7.04 7.56 -9.34
CA ASP A 58 6.25 6.53 -10.05
C ASP A 58 6.94 5.98 -11.32
N ASP A 59 7.82 6.78 -11.96
CA ASP A 59 8.59 6.33 -13.12
C ASP A 59 9.66 5.30 -12.72
N CYS A 60 10.12 5.33 -11.45
CA CYS A 60 11.20 4.52 -10.92
C CYS A 60 10.74 3.23 -10.20
N LEU A 61 9.44 2.94 -10.17
CA LEU A 61 8.92 1.70 -9.57
C LEU A 61 9.50 0.48 -10.29
N LYS A 62 10.13 -0.44 -9.55
CA LYS A 62 10.63 -1.69 -10.14
C LYS A 62 9.52 -2.73 -10.18
N ARG A 63 9.50 -3.50 -11.27
CA ARG A 63 8.55 -4.59 -11.53
C ARG A 63 8.46 -5.64 -10.40
N ASN A 64 9.52 -5.79 -9.60
CA ASN A 64 9.62 -6.82 -8.56
C ASN A 64 9.20 -6.35 -7.16
N TYR A 65 8.87 -5.06 -6.95
CA TYR A 65 8.44 -4.56 -5.64
C TYR A 65 7.01 -4.95 -5.28
N TYR A 66 6.19 -5.24 -6.28
CA TYR A 66 4.79 -5.67 -6.13
C TYR A 66 4.65 -7.13 -6.56
N ALA A 67 3.47 -7.72 -6.30
CA ALA A 67 3.15 -9.04 -6.83
C ALA A 67 3.43 -9.09 -8.35
N LYS A 68 3.98 -10.22 -8.80
CA LYS A 68 4.49 -10.38 -10.17
C LYS A 68 3.42 -9.98 -11.19
N GLY A 69 3.69 -8.94 -11.97
CA GLY A 69 2.80 -8.47 -13.05
C GLY A 69 1.92 -7.27 -12.70
N VAL A 70 1.73 -6.92 -11.41
CA VAL A 70 0.86 -5.79 -11.00
C VAL A 70 1.23 -4.49 -11.67
N LEU A 71 2.53 -4.16 -11.70
CA LEU A 71 3.00 -2.91 -12.31
C LEU A 71 2.75 -2.88 -13.83
N ASN A 72 2.90 -4.01 -14.51
CA ASN A 72 2.70 -4.07 -15.96
C ASN A 72 1.21 -3.86 -16.30
N GLU A 73 0.32 -4.51 -15.55
CA GLU A 73 -1.12 -4.35 -15.70
C GLU A 73 -1.58 -2.93 -15.32
N ALA A 74 -1.03 -2.36 -14.24
CA ALA A 74 -1.31 -1.00 -13.83
C ALA A 74 -0.88 0.03 -14.90
N VAL A 75 0.28 -0.17 -15.53
CA VAL A 75 0.73 0.69 -16.62
C VAL A 75 -0.20 0.58 -17.83
N GLN A 76 -0.71 -0.61 -18.15
CA GLN A 76 -1.66 -0.81 -19.25
C GLN A 76 -3.03 -0.17 -19.00
N ARG A 77 -3.47 -0.11 -17.73
CA ARG A 77 -4.75 0.51 -17.33
C ARG A 77 -4.72 2.03 -17.30
N LEU A 78 -3.53 2.65 -17.35
CA LEU A 78 -3.45 4.11 -17.36
C LEU A 78 -4.13 4.72 -18.59
N PRO A 79 -4.63 5.96 -18.50
CA PRO A 79 -5.01 6.73 -19.68
C PRO A 79 -3.82 6.86 -20.64
N THR A 80 -4.07 6.72 -21.95
CA THR A 80 -3.04 6.76 -23.01
C THR A 80 -2.12 7.97 -22.90
N ARG A 81 -2.69 9.15 -22.67
CA ARG A 81 -1.92 10.39 -22.48
C ARG A 81 -0.89 10.29 -21.34
N VAL A 82 -1.27 9.70 -20.21
CA VAL A 82 -0.38 9.54 -19.06
C VAL A 82 0.72 8.50 -19.34
N GLN A 83 0.39 7.45 -20.11
CA GLN A 83 1.37 6.47 -20.57
C GLN A 83 2.42 7.10 -21.49
N GLU A 84 2.00 7.91 -22.45
CA GLU A 84 2.88 8.61 -23.39
C GLU A 84 3.77 9.62 -22.65
N GLU A 85 3.21 10.42 -21.74
CA GLU A 85 3.97 11.35 -20.91
C GLU A 85 5.02 10.62 -20.05
N ARG A 86 4.67 9.46 -19.48
CA ARG A 86 5.61 8.58 -18.76
C ARG A 86 6.73 8.07 -19.67
N GLN A 87 6.37 7.56 -20.85
CA GLN A 87 7.35 7.02 -21.79
C GLN A 87 8.30 8.12 -22.27
N PHE A 88 7.80 9.32 -22.53
CA PHE A 88 8.61 10.48 -22.88
C PHE A 88 9.61 10.84 -21.79
N ARG A 89 9.18 10.90 -20.51
CA ARG A 89 10.07 11.17 -19.37
C ARG A 89 11.17 10.12 -19.26
N ILE A 90 10.83 8.84 -19.39
CA ILE A 90 11.79 7.73 -19.30
C ILE A 90 12.79 7.79 -20.45
N SER A 91 12.33 7.92 -21.70
CA SER A 91 13.22 8.02 -22.87
C SER A 91 14.17 9.21 -22.75
N ARG A 92 13.66 10.37 -22.32
CA ARG A 92 14.47 11.57 -22.07
C ARG A 92 15.51 11.34 -20.97
N ALA A 93 15.12 10.71 -19.86
CA ALA A 93 16.03 10.41 -18.77
C ALA A 93 17.14 9.44 -19.19
N VAL A 94 16.83 8.45 -20.03
CA VAL A 94 17.80 7.52 -20.61
C VAL A 94 18.80 8.28 -21.49
N MET A 95 18.33 9.20 -22.35
CA MET A 95 19.21 10.05 -23.17
C MET A 95 20.15 10.91 -22.30
N HIS A 96 19.61 11.58 -21.28
CA HIS A 96 20.42 12.39 -20.35
C HIS A 96 21.44 11.55 -19.57
N SER A 97 21.02 10.37 -19.09
CA SER A 97 21.89 9.42 -18.40
C SER A 97 22.99 8.85 -19.29
N GLY A 98 22.67 8.56 -20.56
CA GLY A 98 23.63 8.10 -21.57
C GLY A 98 24.68 9.17 -21.87
N ASN A 99 24.24 10.41 -22.09
CA ASN A 99 25.12 11.54 -22.39
C ASN A 99 25.81 12.14 -21.16
N LYS A 100 25.53 11.63 -19.95
CA LYS A 100 26.00 12.20 -18.66
C LYS A 100 25.67 13.69 -18.51
N THR A 101 24.55 14.13 -19.07
CA THR A 101 24.06 15.51 -18.99
C THR A 101 22.91 15.61 -18.00
N ILE A 102 22.77 16.79 -17.38
CA ILE A 102 21.62 17.09 -16.53
C ILE A 102 20.68 18.01 -17.32
N PRO A 103 19.36 17.75 -17.35
CA PRO A 103 18.38 18.65 -17.95
C PRO A 103 18.41 20.06 -17.32
N LYS A 104 17.87 21.04 -18.04
CA LYS A 104 17.78 22.43 -17.54
C LYS A 104 17.03 22.47 -16.22
N LYS A 105 17.40 23.40 -15.31
CA LYS A 105 16.85 23.50 -13.93
C LYS A 105 15.30 23.59 -13.85
N GLY A 106 14.62 23.99 -14.92
CA GLY A 106 13.16 24.04 -14.99
C GLY A 106 12.49 22.67 -15.13
N ASP A 107 13.19 21.70 -15.72
CA ASP A 107 12.68 20.37 -16.05
C ASP A 107 12.99 19.32 -14.96
N THR A 108 13.69 19.73 -13.91
CA THR A 108 14.00 18.91 -12.73
C THR A 108 12.77 18.83 -11.82
N VAL A 109 12.44 17.62 -11.36
CA VAL A 109 11.30 17.43 -10.44
C VAL A 109 11.63 18.02 -9.07
N ARG A 110 10.68 18.76 -8.49
CA ARG A 110 10.80 19.38 -7.17
C ARG A 110 10.10 18.54 -6.12
N PHE A 111 10.70 18.47 -4.94
CA PHE A 111 10.10 17.81 -3.78
C PHE A 111 8.68 18.35 -3.52
N GLY A 112 7.71 17.46 -3.39
CA GLY A 112 6.30 17.80 -3.16
C GLY A 112 5.49 18.18 -4.40
N ARG A 113 6.11 18.29 -5.58
CA ARG A 113 5.42 18.49 -6.88
C ARG A 113 5.49 17.26 -7.78
N GLU A 114 5.80 16.11 -7.21
CA GLU A 114 5.86 14.85 -7.93
C GLU A 114 4.45 14.39 -8.30
N LEU A 115 4.31 13.87 -9.51
CA LEU A 115 3.05 13.28 -9.95
C LEU A 115 2.94 11.86 -9.39
N LYS A 116 1.83 11.58 -8.72
CA LYS A 116 1.45 10.26 -8.22
C LYS A 116 0.27 9.72 -9.02
N TYR A 117 0.55 9.14 -10.16
CA TYR A 117 -0.46 8.66 -11.12
C TYR A 117 -0.58 7.13 -11.13
N MET A 118 0.33 6.41 -10.46
CA MET A 118 0.28 4.95 -10.34
C MET A 118 -0.63 4.46 -9.21
N ASP A 119 -0.86 5.28 -8.17
CA ASP A 119 -1.56 4.84 -6.96
C ASP A 119 -2.95 4.26 -7.26
N GLU A 120 -3.74 4.96 -8.07
CA GLU A 120 -5.10 4.51 -8.43
C GLU A 120 -5.07 3.23 -9.28
N ALA A 121 -4.26 3.21 -10.35
CA ALA A 121 -4.16 2.07 -11.24
C ALA A 121 -3.67 0.81 -10.49
N MET A 122 -2.64 0.93 -9.65
CA MET A 122 -2.14 -0.17 -8.83
C MET A 122 -3.19 -0.66 -7.82
N SER A 123 -3.91 0.26 -7.18
CA SER A 123 -4.98 -0.10 -6.23
C SER A 123 -6.08 -0.93 -6.89
N SER A 124 -6.44 -0.60 -8.13
CA SER A 124 -7.45 -1.34 -8.90
C SER A 124 -7.00 -2.76 -9.23
N VAL A 125 -5.75 -2.93 -9.67
CA VAL A 125 -5.19 -4.23 -10.05
C VAL A 125 -5.08 -5.13 -8.83
N ILE A 126 -4.58 -4.60 -7.72
CA ILE A 126 -4.44 -5.32 -6.46
C ILE A 126 -5.82 -5.81 -6.00
N ARG A 127 -6.82 -4.92 -6.02
CA ARG A 127 -8.21 -5.26 -5.70
C ARG A 127 -8.75 -6.40 -6.55
N ASP A 128 -8.55 -6.35 -7.87
CA ASP A 128 -9.05 -7.40 -8.77
C ASP A 128 -8.38 -8.75 -8.54
N ILE A 129 -7.06 -8.76 -8.26
CA ILE A 129 -6.33 -9.98 -7.90
C ILE A 129 -6.90 -10.57 -6.61
N GLU A 130 -7.24 -9.73 -5.64
CA GLU A 130 -7.77 -10.17 -4.36
C GLU A 130 -9.20 -10.68 -4.46
N ILE A 131 -10.04 -10.04 -5.28
CA ILE A 131 -11.39 -10.53 -5.60
C ILE A 131 -11.31 -11.92 -6.24
N ARG A 132 -10.42 -12.10 -7.23
CA ARG A 132 -10.21 -13.42 -7.87
C ARG A 132 -9.78 -14.47 -6.84
N LYS A 133 -8.81 -14.13 -5.99
CA LYS A 133 -8.33 -15.03 -4.95
C LYS A 133 -9.42 -15.38 -3.92
N TYR A 134 -10.28 -14.43 -3.56
CA TYR A 134 -11.41 -14.70 -2.67
C TYR A 134 -12.40 -15.67 -3.30
N TRP A 135 -12.69 -15.48 -4.60
CA TRP A 135 -13.60 -16.37 -5.32
C TRP A 135 -13.03 -17.79 -5.43
N ASP A 136 -11.75 -17.92 -5.78
CA ASP A 136 -11.06 -19.22 -5.87
C ASP A 136 -11.11 -20.00 -4.55
N LEU A 137 -11.13 -19.29 -3.41
CA LEU A 137 -11.15 -19.91 -2.07
C LEU A 137 -12.56 -20.23 -1.56
N ASN A 138 -13.55 -19.38 -1.83
CA ASN A 138 -14.89 -19.50 -1.23
C ASN A 138 -15.97 -20.00 -2.20
N GLY A 139 -15.70 -20.02 -3.51
CA GLY A 139 -16.69 -20.36 -4.54
C GLY A 139 -17.72 -19.26 -4.82
N GLU A 140 -17.69 -18.16 -4.07
CA GLU A 140 -18.62 -17.03 -4.18
C GLU A 140 -17.85 -15.70 -4.31
N GLN A 141 -18.50 -14.70 -4.93
CA GLN A 141 -17.94 -13.36 -5.02
C GLN A 141 -17.98 -12.63 -3.67
N PRO A 142 -16.98 -11.80 -3.34
CA PRO A 142 -17.03 -11.01 -2.12
C PRO A 142 -18.18 -9.98 -2.19
N PRO A 143 -18.88 -9.71 -1.06
CA PRO A 143 -19.99 -8.76 -1.05
C PRO A 143 -19.52 -7.36 -1.45
N GLU A 144 -20.27 -6.71 -2.34
CA GLU A 144 -19.93 -5.42 -2.99
C GLU A 144 -19.71 -4.27 -2.00
N SER A 145 -20.28 -4.37 -0.80
CA SER A 145 -20.08 -3.41 0.31
C SER A 145 -18.69 -3.48 0.96
N VAL A 146 -17.88 -4.50 0.67
CA VAL A 146 -16.50 -4.60 1.17
C VAL A 146 -15.61 -3.78 0.24
N THR A 147 -15.57 -2.47 0.44
CA THR A 147 -14.58 -1.61 -0.21
C THR A 147 -13.22 -1.97 0.34
N VAL A 148 -12.49 -2.85 -0.34
CA VAL A 148 -11.20 -3.26 0.17
C VAL A 148 -10.20 -2.13 -0.05
N SER A 149 -9.81 -1.51 1.06
CA SER A 149 -8.79 -0.47 1.10
C SER A 149 -7.41 -1.11 0.87
N PRO A 150 -6.53 -0.56 0.00
CA PRO A 150 -5.24 -1.16 -0.39
C PRO A 150 -4.22 -1.49 0.74
N GLY A 151 -4.58 -1.34 2.01
CA GLY A 151 -3.72 -1.65 3.17
C GLY A 151 -4.37 -2.48 4.28
N GLN A 152 -5.65 -2.86 4.20
CA GLN A 152 -6.35 -3.55 5.30
C GLN A 152 -6.19 -5.09 5.31
N TYR A 153 -5.41 -5.63 4.37
CA TYR A 153 -5.34 -7.06 4.09
C TYR A 153 -4.61 -7.93 5.12
N ARG A 154 -3.70 -7.37 5.94
CA ARG A 154 -3.07 -8.16 7.02
C ARG A 154 -4.09 -8.59 8.08
N GLU A 155 -5.06 -7.76 8.38
CA GLU A 155 -6.09 -8.04 9.37
C GLU A 155 -7.17 -8.97 8.79
N GLY A 156 -7.55 -8.78 7.52
CA GLY A 156 -8.51 -9.62 6.82
C GLY A 156 -8.05 -11.07 6.65
N LEU A 157 -6.78 -11.28 6.25
CA LEU A 157 -6.21 -12.63 6.15
C LEU A 157 -6.06 -13.30 7.52
N GLN A 158 -5.70 -12.56 8.56
CA GLN A 158 -5.59 -13.11 9.91
C GLN A 158 -6.95 -13.52 10.48
N ALA A 159 -8.01 -12.76 10.20
CA ALA A 159 -9.37 -13.12 10.60
C ALA A 159 -9.87 -14.40 9.91
N ILE A 160 -9.55 -14.57 8.62
CA ILE A 160 -9.89 -15.79 7.87
C ILE A 160 -9.12 -16.99 8.42
N ILE A 161 -7.81 -16.84 8.67
CA ILE A 161 -6.99 -17.91 9.29
C ILE A 161 -7.56 -18.30 10.65
N ASN A 162 -7.89 -17.33 11.51
CA ASN A 162 -8.44 -17.58 12.85
C ASN A 162 -9.81 -18.30 12.80
N ASN A 163 -10.65 -17.98 11.80
CA ASN A 163 -11.93 -18.66 11.63
C ASN A 163 -11.75 -20.09 11.07
N MET A 164 -10.75 -20.31 10.21
CA MET A 164 -10.40 -21.65 9.74
C MET A 164 -9.83 -22.53 10.86
N THR A 165 -9.00 -21.99 11.77
CA THR A 165 -8.51 -22.74 12.94
C THR A 165 -9.64 -23.09 13.91
N GLN A 166 -10.58 -22.16 14.16
CA GLN A 166 -11.75 -22.45 15.00
C GLN A 166 -12.65 -23.54 14.41
N ALA A 167 -12.82 -23.56 13.08
CA ALA A 167 -13.59 -24.61 12.40
C ALA A 167 -12.92 -26.00 12.48
N THR A 168 -11.59 -26.05 12.54
CA THR A 168 -10.84 -27.31 12.71
C THR A 168 -10.81 -27.83 14.14
N GLU A 169 -10.99 -26.96 15.15
CA GLU A 169 -10.99 -27.33 16.58
C GLU A 169 -12.36 -27.80 17.08
N THR A 170 -13.44 -27.57 16.31
CA THR A 170 -14.81 -28.00 16.64
C THR A 170 -15.23 -29.38 16.08
N LYS A 171 -14.26 -30.20 15.63
CA LYS A 171 -14.46 -31.61 15.24
C LYS A 171 -13.62 -32.51 16.13
#